data_AF-A0A8D3D1Z6-F1
#
_entry.id   AF-A0A8D3D1Z6-F1
#
_cell.length_a   1.000
_cell.length_b   1.000
_cell.length_c   1.000
_cell.angle_alpha   90.00
_cell.angle_beta   90.00
_cell.angle_gamma   90.00
#
_symmetry.space_group_name_H-M   'P 1'
#
loop_
_entity.id
_entity.type
_entity.pdbx_description
1 polymer ?
#
loop_
_entity_poly.entity_id
_entity_poly.type
_entity_poly.pdbx_seq_one_letter_code
_entity_poly.pdbx_strand_id
1 'polypeptide(L)'
;LFHFLADDVWRSLSFLRRRKNCTLFHGSSLDKALRNKSVTTVCLFFRPSPREVLKWAESLEALLTNQYGLVVFRHFLRSEFSEENLDFWLAVERFKRIRPLSKMAARATKIYEEY
;
A
#
# COMPACT_ATOMS: atom_id res chain seq x y z
N LEU A 1 -8.55 -9.75 -14.46
CA LEU A 1 -8.67 -8.73 -13.38
C LEU A 1 -7.36 -8.48 -12.63
N PHE A 2 -6.73 -9.45 -11.98
CA PHE A 2 -5.47 -9.22 -11.23
C PHE A 2 -4.27 -8.81 -12.08
N HIS A 3 -4.15 -9.33 -13.31
CA HIS A 3 -3.12 -8.87 -14.24
C HIS A 3 -3.34 -7.40 -14.62
N PHE A 4 -4.60 -7.03 -14.87
CA PHE A 4 -4.99 -5.64 -15.16
C PHE A 4 -4.75 -4.69 -14.00
N LEU A 5 -5.06 -5.10 -12.77
CA LEU A 5 -4.81 -4.29 -11.56
C LEU A 5 -3.32 -4.20 -11.22
N ALA A 6 -2.55 -5.28 -11.41
CA ALA A 6 -1.10 -5.25 -11.29
C ALA A 6 -0.47 -4.38 -12.39
N ASP A 7 -0.98 -4.45 -13.62
CA ASP A 7 -0.55 -3.63 -14.75
C ASP A 7 -0.95 -2.16 -14.55
N ASP A 8 -2.10 -1.86 -13.96
CA ASP A 8 -2.54 -0.49 -13.63
C ASP A 8 -1.72 0.08 -12.48
N VAL A 9 -1.53 -0.70 -11.42
CA VAL A 9 -0.66 -0.34 -10.29
C VAL A 9 0.79 -0.18 -10.76
N TRP A 10 1.29 -1.00 -11.68
CA TRP A 10 2.65 -0.89 -12.23
C TRP A 10 2.80 0.27 -13.22
N ARG A 11 1.77 0.55 -14.03
CA ARG A 11 1.67 1.78 -14.85
C ARG A 11 1.63 3.01 -13.96
N SER A 12 0.93 2.96 -12.84
CA SER A 12 0.91 4.01 -11.86
C SER A 12 2.31 4.14 -11.24
N LEU A 13 2.88 3.08 -10.67
CA LEU A 13 4.24 3.02 -10.10
C LEU A 13 5.38 3.34 -11.10
N SER A 14 5.13 3.38 -12.40
CA SER A 14 6.04 4.02 -13.35
C SER A 14 6.32 5.49 -12.99
N PHE A 15 5.46 6.13 -12.19
CA PHE A 15 5.69 7.42 -11.54
C PHE A 15 6.95 7.41 -10.66
N LEU A 16 7.24 6.31 -9.95
CA LEU A 16 8.47 6.16 -9.16
C LEU A 16 9.70 6.04 -10.07
N ARG A 17 9.55 5.41 -11.24
CA ARG A 17 10.63 5.26 -12.22
C ARG A 17 10.87 6.54 -13.04
N ARG A 18 9.83 7.34 -13.30
CA ARG A 18 9.88 8.52 -14.20
C ARG A 18 10.10 9.85 -13.47
N ARG A 19 9.94 9.91 -12.15
CA ARG A 19 10.22 11.13 -11.35
C ARG A 19 11.66 11.15 -10.83
N LYS A 20 12.63 11.37 -11.73
CA LYS A 20 13.94 11.89 -11.33
C LYS A 20 13.95 13.42 -11.09
N ASN A 21 12.82 14.13 -11.22
CA ASN A 21 12.77 15.61 -11.14
C ASN A 21 11.44 16.22 -10.62
N CYS A 22 10.70 15.58 -9.71
CA CYS A 22 9.55 16.23 -9.07
C CYS A 22 9.86 16.55 -7.60
N THR A 23 10.11 17.82 -7.33
CA THR A 23 10.16 18.46 -6.01
C THR A 23 8.81 18.48 -5.27
N LEU A 24 7.89 17.56 -5.58
CA LEU A 24 6.52 17.55 -5.02
C LEU A 24 6.36 16.74 -3.72
N PHE A 25 7.39 15.99 -3.29
CA PHE A 25 7.41 15.46 -1.92
C PHE A 25 8.01 16.52 -0.98
N HIS A 26 7.29 17.62 -0.81
CA HIS A 26 7.50 18.48 0.36
C HIS A 26 7.03 17.66 1.58
N GLY A 27 7.98 17.14 2.36
CA GLY A 27 7.73 16.24 3.50
C GLY A 27 6.59 16.71 4.40
N SER A 28 6.35 18.02 4.47
CA SER A 28 5.27 18.65 5.21
C SER A 28 3.85 18.13 4.94
N SER A 29 3.51 17.66 3.72
CA SER A 29 2.14 17.22 3.40
C SER A 29 1.87 15.79 3.89
N LEU A 30 2.81 14.88 3.63
CA LEU A 30 2.76 13.51 4.15
C LEU A 30 2.82 13.53 5.67
N ASP A 31 3.73 14.31 6.27
CA ASP A 31 3.85 14.46 7.72
C ASP A 31 2.56 15.02 8.35
N LYS A 32 1.82 15.90 7.65
CA LYS A 32 0.50 16.38 8.09
C LYS A 32 -0.58 15.30 7.98
N ALA A 33 -0.60 14.53 6.90
CA ALA A 33 -1.54 13.42 6.73
C ALA A 33 -1.32 12.29 7.77
N LEU A 34 -0.07 12.08 8.20
CA LEU A 34 0.30 11.07 9.21
C LEU A 34 0.01 11.50 10.66
N ARG A 35 -0.16 12.81 10.93
CA ARG A 35 -0.45 13.35 12.28
C ARG A 35 -1.92 13.18 12.71
N ASN A 36 -2.84 12.94 11.79
CA ASN A 36 -4.27 12.89 12.10
C ASN A 36 -4.73 11.45 12.39
N LYS A 37 -4.72 11.11 13.68
CA LYS A 37 -5.43 10.02 14.40
C LYS A 37 -5.10 8.55 14.02
N SER A 38 -4.44 7.90 14.99
CA SER A 38 -4.63 6.49 15.41
C SER A 38 -3.92 5.32 14.68
N VAL A 39 -3.04 5.54 13.70
CA VAL A 39 -2.32 4.39 13.05
C VAL A 39 -0.78 4.56 13.03
N THR A 40 -0.26 5.69 13.50
CA THR A 40 1.03 6.20 13.01
C THR A 40 2.13 6.37 14.05
N THR A 41 2.00 5.88 15.28
CA THR A 41 3.10 6.07 16.26
C THR A 41 4.35 5.28 15.89
N VAL A 42 4.25 4.13 15.22
CA VAL A 42 5.43 3.32 14.83
C VAL A 42 6.05 3.79 13.51
N CYS A 43 5.22 4.13 12.52
CA CYS A 43 5.65 4.62 11.21
C CYS A 43 6.07 6.10 11.19
N LEU A 44 6.33 6.73 12.34
CA LEU A 44 6.78 8.14 12.40
C LEU A 44 8.21 8.27 12.92
N PHE A 45 8.79 7.23 13.53
CA PHE A 45 10.11 7.32 14.16
C PHE A 45 11.28 7.01 13.23
N PHE A 46 11.06 6.50 12.01
CA PHE A 46 12.16 6.08 11.14
C PHE A 46 11.90 6.42 9.67
N ARG A 47 12.14 7.69 9.30
CA ARG A 47 12.09 8.10 7.90
C ARG A 47 12.99 7.15 7.07
N PRO A 48 12.45 6.47 6.05
CA PRO A 48 13.20 5.47 5.31
C PRO A 48 14.38 6.13 4.59
N SER A 49 15.52 5.45 4.60
CA SER A 49 16.69 5.87 3.85
C SER A 49 16.43 5.80 2.34
N PRO A 50 17.14 6.59 1.51
CA PRO A 50 17.01 6.51 0.05
C PRO A 50 17.22 5.08 -0.49
N ARG A 51 18.10 4.30 0.16
CA ARG A 51 18.36 2.90 -0.20
C ARG A 51 17.15 2.00 0.05
N GLU A 52 16.40 2.23 1.13
CA GLU A 52 15.16 1.48 1.40
C GLU A 52 14.05 1.86 0.45
N VAL A 53 13.94 3.14 0.10
CA VAL A 53 12.96 3.62 -0.90
C VAL A 53 13.25 3.00 -2.27
N LEU A 54 14.53 2.84 -2.65
CA LEU A 54 14.88 2.18 -3.91
C LEU A 54 14.40 0.73 -3.97
N LYS A 55 14.45 0.00 -2.84
CA LYS A 55 13.95 -1.38 -2.78
C LYS A 55 12.45 -1.47 -3.04
N TRP A 56 11.68 -0.43 -2.74
CA TRP A 56 10.24 -0.42 -3.03
C TRP A 56 9.94 -0.47 -4.53
N ALA A 57 10.88 -0.03 -5.38
CA ALA A 57 10.75 -0.12 -6.82
C ALA A 57 11.10 -1.51 -7.38
N GLU A 58 11.64 -2.43 -6.56
CA GLU A 58 11.99 -3.79 -6.98
C GLU A 58 10.74 -4.66 -7.14
N SER A 59 9.77 -4.54 -6.22
CA SER A 59 8.47 -5.21 -6.33
C SER A 59 7.39 -4.55 -5.48
N LEU A 60 6.13 -4.83 -5.81
CA LEU A 60 5.00 -4.41 -4.98
C LEU A 60 5.07 -5.04 -3.59
N GLU A 61 5.50 -6.30 -3.45
CA GLU A 61 5.67 -6.89 -2.11
C GLU A 61 6.74 -6.17 -1.29
N ALA A 62 7.83 -5.72 -1.92
CA ALA A 62 8.89 -4.96 -1.24
C ALA A 62 8.38 -3.61 -0.70
N LEU A 63 7.51 -2.93 -1.47
CA LEU A 63 6.81 -1.72 -1.04
C LEU A 63 5.84 -1.99 0.13
N LEU A 64 5.00 -3.03 0.01
CA LEU A 64 3.93 -3.31 0.96
C LEU A 64 4.40 -3.98 2.26
N THR A 65 5.56 -4.64 2.24
CA THR A 65 6.20 -5.19 3.45
C THR A 65 6.76 -4.08 4.34
N ASN A 66 7.11 -2.93 3.77
CA ASN A 66 7.56 -1.78 4.53
C ASN A 66 6.36 -0.95 5.01
N GLN A 67 6.32 -0.64 6.31
CA GLN A 67 5.19 0.11 6.87
C GLN A 67 5.06 1.54 6.31
N TYR A 68 6.17 2.22 6.02
CA TYR A 68 6.13 3.52 5.33
C TYR A 68 5.69 3.37 3.88
N GLY A 69 6.21 2.36 3.18
CA GLY A 69 5.84 2.07 1.78
C GLY A 69 4.34 1.83 1.64
N LEU A 70 3.76 1.03 2.53
CA LEU A 70 2.31 0.78 2.60
C LEU A 70 1.50 2.08 2.80
N VAL A 71 1.91 2.95 3.71
CA VAL A 71 1.17 4.19 3.99
C VAL A 71 1.28 5.19 2.84
N VAL A 72 2.48 5.33 2.25
CA VAL A 72 2.70 6.16 1.06
C VAL A 72 1.86 5.65 -0.11
N PHE A 73 1.85 4.33 -0.34
CA PHE A 73 1.08 3.73 -1.41
C PHE A 73 -0.43 3.87 -1.19
N ARG A 74 -0.91 3.69 0.05
CA ARG A 74 -2.32 3.93 0.38
C ARG A 74 -2.72 5.39 0.18
N HIS A 75 -1.87 6.34 0.56
CA HIS A 75 -2.14 7.76 0.32
C HIS A 75 -2.16 8.09 -1.16
N PHE A 76 -1.28 7.47 -1.94
CA PHE A 76 -1.27 7.58 -3.39
C PHE A 76 -2.59 7.08 -4.00
N LEU A 77 -3.02 5.86 -3.66
CA LEU A 77 -4.28 5.30 -4.16
C LEU A 77 -5.50 6.14 -3.74
N ARG A 78 -5.50 6.69 -2.52
CA ARG A 78 -6.53 7.66 -2.07
C ARG A 78 -6.63 8.88 -2.96
N SER A 79 -5.50 9.38 -3.47
CA SER A 79 -5.51 10.53 -4.39
C SER A 79 -6.08 10.17 -5.77
N GLU A 80 -6.09 8.87 -6.10
CA GLU A 80 -6.68 8.31 -7.32
C GLU A 80 -8.04 7.63 -7.06
N PHE A 81 -8.63 7.82 -5.85
CA PHE A 81 -9.88 7.19 -5.42
C PHE A 81 -9.91 5.67 -5.65
N SER A 82 -8.81 5.00 -5.32
CA SER A 82 -8.60 3.57 -5.61
C SER A 82 -7.99 2.80 -4.43
N GLU A 83 -8.06 3.35 -3.21
CA GLU A 83 -7.47 2.72 -2.01
C GLU A 83 -8.14 1.40 -1.62
N GLU A 84 -9.38 1.18 -2.03
CA GLU A 84 -10.14 -0.06 -1.84
C GLU A 84 -9.43 -1.24 -2.51
N ASN A 85 -8.68 -1.02 -3.58
CA ASN A 85 -7.89 -2.06 -4.24
C ASN A 85 -6.77 -2.59 -3.34
N LEU A 86 -6.12 -1.70 -2.58
CA LEU A 86 -5.11 -2.11 -1.61
C LEU A 86 -5.76 -2.81 -0.40
N ASP A 87 -6.91 -2.32 0.06
CA ASP A 87 -7.63 -2.94 1.17
C ASP A 87 -8.10 -4.36 0.83
N PHE A 88 -8.65 -4.56 -0.36
CA PHE A 88 -8.99 -5.88 -0.90
C PHE A 88 -7.77 -6.79 -0.99
N TRP A 89 -6.66 -6.32 -1.56
CA TRP A 89 -5.43 -7.10 -1.67
C TRP A 89 -4.92 -7.55 -0.29
N LEU A 90 -4.90 -6.65 0.70
CA LEU A 90 -4.50 -6.97 2.08
C LEU A 90 -5.45 -7.96 2.74
N ALA A 91 -6.76 -7.87 2.46
CA ALA A 91 -7.75 -8.82 2.95
C ALA A 91 -7.51 -10.23 2.39
N VAL A 92 -7.22 -10.33 1.09
CA VAL A 92 -6.87 -11.58 0.40
C VAL A 92 -5.55 -12.16 0.93
N GLU A 93 -4.53 -11.34 1.13
CA GLU A 93 -3.24 -11.80 1.69
C GLU A 93 -3.39 -12.36 3.11
N ARG A 94 -4.21 -11.72 3.94
CA ARG A 94 -4.55 -12.25 5.27
C ARG A 94 -5.34 -13.55 5.16
N PHE A 95 -6.31 -13.60 4.25
CA PHE A 95 -7.13 -14.79 4.01
C PHE A 95 -6.29 -16.03 3.64
N LYS A 96 -5.28 -15.87 2.76
CA LYS A 96 -4.37 -16.96 2.36
C LYS A 96 -3.70 -17.64 3.55
N ARG A 97 -3.44 -16.89 4.63
CA ARG A 97 -2.77 -17.35 5.85
C ARG A 97 -3.73 -17.96 6.89
N ILE A 98 -5.05 -17.86 6.70
CA ILE A 98 -6.03 -18.38 7.66
C ILE A 98 -6.04 -19.89 7.63
N ARG A 99 -5.90 -20.49 8.81
CA ARG A 99 -6.16 -21.90 9.09
C ARG A 99 -6.92 -21.98 10.43
N PRO A 100 -7.78 -22.99 10.66
CA PRO A 100 -8.17 -24.09 9.78
C PRO A 100 -9.26 -23.71 8.73
N LEU A 101 -9.56 -24.61 7.79
CA LEU A 101 -10.52 -24.40 6.69
C LEU A 101 -11.91 -23.94 7.15
N SER A 102 -12.38 -24.37 8.33
CA SER A 102 -13.67 -23.97 8.88
C SER A 102 -13.80 -22.46 9.10
N LYS A 103 -12.69 -21.76 9.36
CA LYS A 103 -12.66 -20.29 9.47
C LYS A 103 -12.46 -19.57 8.13
N MET A 104 -12.06 -20.31 7.08
CA MET A 104 -11.85 -19.73 5.76
C MET A 104 -13.18 -19.38 5.10
N ALA A 105 -14.18 -20.26 5.13
CA ALA A 105 -15.48 -20.01 4.46
C ALA A 105 -16.12 -18.68 4.91
N ALA A 106 -16.26 -18.46 6.22
CA ALA A 106 -16.83 -17.23 6.76
C ALA A 106 -16.02 -15.98 6.37
N ARG A 107 -14.68 -16.09 6.29
CA ARG A 107 -13.85 -14.96 5.87
C ARG A 107 -13.94 -14.69 4.36
N ALA A 108 -14.04 -15.74 3.55
CA ALA A 108 -14.23 -15.60 2.11
C ALA A 108 -15.55 -14.89 1.80
N THR A 109 -16.65 -15.30 2.43
CA THR A 109 -17.95 -14.63 2.32
C THR A 109 -17.84 -13.16 2.69
N LYS A 110 -17.21 -12.85 3.83
CA LYS A 110 -17.01 -11.46 4.23
C LYS A 110 -16.23 -10.63 3.20
N ILE A 111 -15.15 -11.17 2.64
CA ILE A 111 -14.36 -10.46 1.63
C ILE A 111 -15.19 -10.21 0.36
N TYR A 112 -16.01 -11.19 -0.05
CA TYR A 112 -16.89 -11.08 -1.21
C TYR A 112 -18.02 -10.06 -1.02
N GLU A 113 -18.55 -9.92 0.20
CA GLU A 113 -19.60 -8.93 0.49
C GLU A 113 -19.04 -7.50 0.63
N GLU A 114 -17.76 -7.36 0.99
CA GLU A 114 -17.12 -6.07 1.29
C GLU A 114 -16.48 -5.41 0.04
N TYR A 115 -16.08 -6.20 -0.98
CA TYR A 115 -15.37 -5.74 -2.19
C TYR A 115 -15.90 -6.44 -3.44
#